data_AF-A0A949PCM0-F1
#
_entry.id   AF-A0A949PCM0-F1
#
_cell.length_a   1.000
_cell.length_b   1.000
_cell.length_c   1.000
_cell.angle_alpha   90.00
_cell.angle_beta   90.00
_cell.angle_gamma   90.00
#
_symmetry.space_group_name_H-M   'P 1'
#
loop_
_entity.id
_entity.type
_entity.pdbx_description
1 polymer ?
#
loop_
_entity_poly.entity_id
_entity_poly.type
_entity_poly.pdbx_seq_one_letter_code
_entity_poly.pdbx_strand_id
1 'polypeptide(L)'
;MANEDKKPEVKKPKFNAYWIYASIIIIIIGAQIFGGGSLSQPSQTTETDFQEYLINGDVEKIEIVNRKLAKVYLTQEAKSKEVHI
;
A
#
# COMPACT_ATOMS: atom_id res chain seq x y z
N MET A 1 58.45 -33.83 -16.09
CA MET A 1 57.67 -32.63 -16.49
C MET A 1 56.20 -32.98 -16.36
N ALA A 2 55.42 -32.12 -15.69
CA ALA A 2 53.95 -31.97 -15.66
C ALA A 2 53.46 -31.79 -14.20
N ASN A 3 53.38 -30.53 -13.75
CA ASN A 3 52.52 -30.15 -12.63
C ASN A 3 51.15 -29.83 -13.22
N GLU A 4 50.12 -30.53 -12.76
CA GLU A 4 48.73 -30.23 -13.12
C GLU A 4 48.21 -29.10 -12.23
N ASP A 5 48.23 -27.87 -12.75
CA ASP A 5 47.57 -26.72 -12.15
C ASP A 5 46.05 -26.88 -12.23
N LYS A 6 45.43 -27.45 -11.18
CA LYS A 6 43.98 -27.47 -11.03
C LYS A 6 43.48 -26.06 -10.70
N LYS A 7 43.18 -25.30 -11.75
CA LYS A 7 42.51 -23.99 -11.65
C LYS A 7 41.20 -24.16 -10.86
N PRO A 8 40.89 -23.29 -9.88
CA PRO A 8 39.66 -23.40 -9.12
C PRO A 8 38.47 -23.22 -10.06
N GLU A 9 37.68 -24.29 -10.24
CA GLU A 9 36.41 -24.21 -10.94
C GLU A 9 35.48 -23.31 -10.14
N VAL A 10 35.33 -22.07 -10.60
CA VAL A 10 34.34 -21.13 -10.08
C VAL A 10 32.97 -21.75 -10.35
N LYS A 11 32.38 -22.35 -9.31
CA LYS A 11 31.05 -22.96 -9.35
C LYS A 11 30.03 -21.89 -9.71
N LYS A 12 29.65 -21.88 -10.99
CA LYS A 12 28.61 -20.98 -11.50
C LYS A 12 27.31 -21.28 -10.74
N PRO A 13 26.57 -20.26 -10.28
CA PRO A 13 25.30 -20.49 -9.61
C PRO A 13 24.36 -21.20 -10.59
N LYS A 14 23.90 -22.39 -10.20
CA LYS A 14 22.96 -23.16 -11.01
C LYS A 14 21.61 -22.46 -10.92
N PHE A 15 21.16 -21.87 -12.03
CA PHE A 15 19.82 -21.31 -12.14
C PHE A 15 18.82 -22.45 -11.97
N ASN A 16 18.12 -22.44 -10.84
CA ASN A 16 17.04 -23.37 -10.54
C ASN A 16 15.70 -22.64 -10.70
N ALA A 17 14.66 -23.36 -11.11
CA ALA A 17 13.29 -22.87 -11.15
C ALA A 17 12.84 -22.22 -9.82
N TYR A 18 13.42 -22.59 -8.67
CA TYR A 18 13.14 -21.91 -7.39
C TYR A 18 13.35 -20.37 -7.41
N TRP A 19 14.22 -19.84 -8.27
CA TRP A 19 14.41 -18.40 -8.42
C TRP A 19 13.18 -17.66 -8.96
N ILE A 20 12.34 -18.34 -9.77
CA ILE A 20 11.10 -17.71 -10.27
C ILE A 20 10.10 -17.49 -9.12
N TYR A 21 10.02 -18.44 -8.18
CA TYR A 21 9.16 -18.34 -7.02
C TYR A 21 9.65 -17.23 -6.07
N ALA A 22 10.98 -17.14 -5.88
CA ALA A 22 11.58 -16.05 -5.12
C ALA A 22 11.28 -14.67 -5.76
N SER A 23 11.36 -14.56 -7.08
CA SER A 23 11.04 -13.32 -7.80
C SER A 23 9.56 -12.92 -7.65
N ILE A 24 8.63 -13.87 -7.73
CA ILE A 24 7.20 -13.62 -7.52
C ILE A 24 6.94 -13.09 -6.10
N ILE A 25 7.54 -13.69 -5.09
CA ILE A 25 7.41 -13.25 -3.69
C ILE A 25 7.96 -11.83 -3.52
N ILE A 26 9.11 -11.51 -4.13
CA ILE A 26 9.69 -10.16 -4.09
C ILE A 26 8.77 -9.15 -4.76
N ILE A 27 8.12 -9.50 -5.88
CA ILE A 27 7.16 -8.61 -6.56
C ILE A 27 5.94 -8.36 -5.66
N ILE A 28 5.42 -9.38 -4.99
CA ILE A 28 4.28 -9.24 -4.07
C ILE A 28 4.65 -8.34 -2.89
N ILE A 29 5.80 -8.58 -2.25
CA ILE A 29 6.29 -7.76 -1.13
C ILE A 29 6.58 -6.33 -1.60
N GLY A 30 7.20 -6.18 -2.77
CA GLY A 30 7.43 -4.89 -3.40
C GLY A 30 6.12 -4.16 -3.68
N ALA A 31 5.09 -4.85 -4.18
CA ALA A 31 3.78 -4.26 -4.38
C ALA A 31 3.09 -3.87 -3.06
N GLN A 32 3.32 -4.59 -1.95
CA GLN A 32 2.79 -4.21 -0.64
C GLN A 32 3.51 -2.98 -0.07
N ILE A 33 4.83 -2.88 -0.24
CA ILE A 33 5.65 -1.77 0.29
C ILE A 33 5.51 -0.52 -0.58
N PHE A 34 5.65 -0.66 -1.91
CA PHE A 34 5.62 0.44 -2.88
C PHE A 34 4.21 0.76 -3.40
N GLY A 35 3.28 -0.20 -3.34
CA GLY A 35 1.88 0.04 -3.73
C GLY A 35 1.08 0.80 -2.69
N GLY A 36 1.71 1.22 -1.59
CA GLY A 36 1.09 1.92 -0.47
C GLY A 36 0.15 1.00 0.28
N GLY A 37 0.39 0.78 1.58
CA GLY A 37 -0.48 -0.01 2.47
C GLY A 37 -1.92 0.51 2.65
N SER A 38 -2.43 1.33 1.73
CA SER A 38 -3.79 1.83 1.66
C SER A 38 -4.19 1.94 0.18
N LEU A 39 -4.43 0.81 -0.48
CA LEU A 39 -5.03 0.81 -1.81
C LEU A 39 -6.53 1.20 -1.73
N SER A 40 -6.83 2.40 -1.23
CA SER A 40 -8.16 3.04 -1.22
C SER A 40 -9.05 2.77 0.00
N GLN A 41 -8.50 2.42 1.18
CA GLN A 41 -9.35 2.45 2.38
C GLN A 41 -9.50 3.90 2.85
N PRO A 42 -10.72 4.48 2.81
CA PRO A 42 -10.94 5.82 3.33
C PRO A 42 -10.56 5.85 4.82
N SER A 43 -10.02 6.97 5.27
CA SER A 43 -9.72 7.20 6.67
C SER A 43 -10.98 6.96 7.52
N GLN A 44 -10.83 6.22 8.61
CA GLN A 44 -11.91 6.07 9.58
C GLN A 44 -11.94 7.32 10.45
N THR A 45 -13.09 7.98 10.51
CA THR A 45 -13.34 9.15 11.36
C THR A 45 -14.14 8.72 12.59
N THR A 46 -14.03 9.47 13.68
CA THR A 46 -14.89 9.29 14.86
C THR A 46 -16.17 10.13 14.72
N GLU A 47 -17.20 9.81 15.51
CA GLU A 47 -18.44 10.61 15.50
C GLU A 47 -18.22 12.06 15.93
N THR A 48 -17.28 12.30 16.85
CA THR A 48 -16.92 13.64 17.32
C THR A 48 -16.28 14.47 16.21
N ASP A 49 -15.27 13.91 15.53
CA ASP A 49 -14.59 14.60 14.43
C ASP A 49 -15.57 14.87 13.28
N PHE A 50 -16.44 13.91 12.99
CA PHE A 50 -17.49 14.07 11.99
C PHE A 50 -18.44 15.23 12.31
N GLN A 51 -18.86 15.40 13.57
CA GLN A 51 -19.70 16.53 13.97
C GLN A 51 -18.96 17.86 13.79
N GLU A 52 -17.68 17.91 14.13
CA GLU A 52 -16.86 19.09 13.90
C GLU A 52 -16.76 19.44 12.41
N TYR A 53 -16.55 18.43 11.55
CA TYR A 53 -16.51 18.61 10.09
C TYR A 53 -17.86 19.08 9.52
N LEU A 54 -18.97 18.60 10.09
CA LEU A 54 -20.31 19.09 9.72
C LEU A 54 -20.50 20.56 10.11
N ILE A 55 -20.12 20.94 11.33
CA ILE A 55 -20.24 22.33 11.82
C ILE A 55 -19.37 23.27 10.98
N ASN A 56 -18.18 22.81 10.60
CA ASN A 56 -17.22 23.57 9.80
C ASN A 56 -17.60 23.65 8.30
N GLY A 57 -18.67 22.98 7.87
CA GLY A 57 -19.10 22.97 6.47
C GLY A 57 -18.20 22.15 5.54
N ASP A 58 -17.42 21.21 6.09
CA ASP A 58 -16.45 20.41 5.34
C ASP A 58 -17.07 19.21 4.62
N VAL A 59 -18.33 18.89 4.93
CA VAL A 59 -19.06 17.74 4.40
C VAL A 59 -19.92 18.14 3.20
N GLU A 60 -19.65 17.54 2.04
CA GLU A 60 -20.42 17.74 0.81
C GLU A 60 -21.66 16.84 0.77
N LYS A 61 -21.48 15.54 1.06
CA LYS A 61 -22.56 14.56 1.04
C LYS A 61 -22.28 13.38 1.95
N ILE A 62 -23.35 12.68 2.32
CA ILE A 62 -23.31 11.48 3.15
C ILE A 62 -24.06 10.36 2.42
N GLU A 63 -23.42 9.20 2.28
CA GLU A 63 -24.04 7.99 1.72
C GLU A 63 -24.12 6.89 2.77
N ILE A 64 -25.34 6.44 3.08
CA ILE A 64 -25.59 5.36 4.04
C ILE A 64 -25.60 4.02 3.29
N VAL A 65 -24.62 3.17 3.57
CA VAL A 65 -24.48 1.83 2.99
C VAL A 65 -24.96 0.79 3.98
N ASN A 66 -25.93 -0.02 3.57
CA ASN A 66 -26.47 -1.16 4.33
C ASN A 66 -26.94 -0.84 5.76
N ARG A 67 -27.29 0.43 6.04
CA ARG A 67 -27.68 0.94 7.38
C ARG A 67 -26.63 0.68 8.48
N LYS A 68 -25.38 0.43 8.10
CA LYS A 68 -24.28 0.11 9.02
C LYS A 68 -23.06 1.00 8.84
N LEU A 69 -22.89 1.57 7.65
CA LEU A 69 -21.73 2.39 7.28
C LEU A 69 -22.22 3.71 6.70
N ALA A 70 -21.68 4.82 7.20
CA ALA A 70 -21.83 6.13 6.59
C ALA A 70 -20.52 6.48 5.86
N LYS A 71 -20.62 6.76 4.56
CA LYS A 71 -19.52 7.32 3.78
C LYS A 71 -19.70 8.83 3.75
N VAL A 72 -18.72 9.55 4.27
CA VAL A 72 -18.70 11.01 4.32
C VAL A 72 -17.78 11.50 3.22
N TYR A 73 -18.26 12.44 2.41
CA TYR A 73 -17.51 13.03 1.32
C TYR A 73 -17.19 14.48 1.67
N LEU A 74 -15.93 14.85 1.55
CA LEU A 74 -15.46 16.20 1.79
C LEU A 74 -15.75 17.12 0.61
N THR A 75 -16.05 18.39 0.89
CA THR A 75 -16.10 19.44 -0.12
C THR A 75 -14.74 19.62 -0.80
N GLN A 76 -14.73 20.23 -1.98
CA GLN A 76 -13.50 20.49 -2.72
C GLN A 76 -12.52 21.37 -1.92
N GLU A 77 -13.04 22.32 -1.15
CA GLU A 77 -12.26 23.20 -0.28
C GLU A 77 -11.68 22.44 0.92
N ALA A 78 -12.46 21.55 1.53
CA ALA A 78 -12.04 20.75 2.68
C ALA A 78 -10.93 19.75 2.35
N LYS A 79 -10.89 19.22 1.11
CA LYS A 79 -9.81 18.32 0.66
C LYS A 79 -8.41 18.93 0.73
N SER A 80 -8.30 20.25 0.77
CA SER A 80 -7.03 20.97 0.86
C SER A 80 -6.68 21.41 2.28
N LYS A 81 -7.52 21.14 3.29
CA LYS A 81 -7.25 21.50 4.69
C LYS A 81 -6.38 20.44 5.35
N GLU A 82 -5.34 20.87 6.06
CA GLU A 82 -4.39 19.97 6.75
C GLU A 82 -5.04 18.98 7.72
N VAL A 83 -6.20 19.32 8.29
CA VAL A 83 -6.95 18.44 9.19
C VAL A 83 -7.49 17.17 8.51
N HIS A 84 -7.55 17.14 7.16
CA HIS A 84 -8.10 16.05 6.35
C HIS A 84 -7.05 15.32 5.51
N ILE A 85 -5.76 15.69 5.62
CA ILE A 85 -4.65 15.18 4.79
C ILE A 85 -3.87 14.09 5.53
#